data_AF-A0A381UQD0-F1
#
_entry.id   AF-A0A381UQD0-F1
#
_cell.length_a   1.000
_cell.length_b   1.000
_cell.length_c   1.000
_cell.angle_alpha   90.00
_cell.angle_beta   90.00
_cell.angle_gamma   90.00
#
_symmetry.space_group_name_H-M   'P 1'
#
loop_
_entity.id
_entity.type
_entity.pdbx_description
1 polymer ?
#
loop_
_entity_poly.entity_id
_entity_poly.type
_entity_poly.pdbx_seq_one_letter_code
_entity_poly.pdbx_strand_id
1 'polypeptide(L)'
;MIIVIAVINGLVGTSFGLAVSSLAKTELQAVQFMPLTMFPQLLLAGLITPREMLPSLLRYISDFLPLSYAVDAVKEAMRYTDMTDNYLNSILILSAFGISFLIAGSLTLKRETP
;
A
#
# COMPACT_ATOMS: atom_id res chain seq x y z
N MET A 1 11.03 -15.26 -0.39
CA MET A 1 9.89 -14.51 -0.95
C MET A 1 9.11 -13.76 0.13
N ILE A 2 8.52 -14.43 1.12
CA ILE A 2 7.69 -13.78 2.16
C ILE A 2 8.42 -12.67 2.94
N ILE A 3 9.68 -12.89 3.38
CA ILE A 3 10.45 -11.88 4.10
C ILE A 3 10.66 -10.61 3.25
N VAL A 4 10.91 -10.78 1.95
CA VAL A 4 11.10 -9.65 1.02
C VAL A 4 9.80 -8.84 0.91
N ILE A 5 8.65 -9.51 0.76
CA ILE A 5 7.36 -8.84 0.76
C ILE A 5 7.12 -8.11 2.08
N ALA A 6 7.39 -8.75 3.22
CA ALA A 6 7.17 -8.15 4.53
C ALA A 6 7.99 -6.88 4.74
N VAL A 7 9.27 -6.89 4.35
CA VAL A 7 10.16 -5.72 4.43
C VAL A 7 9.66 -4.60 3.53
N ILE A 8 9.38 -4.90 2.24
CA ILE A 8 8.90 -3.89 1.29
C ILE A 8 7.56 -3.32 1.74
N ASN A 9 6.61 -4.16 2.13
CA ASN A 9 5.30 -3.74 2.61
C ASN A 9 5.41 -2.89 3.89
N GLY A 10 6.34 -3.21 4.80
CA GLY A 10 6.64 -2.39 5.96
C GLY A 10 7.11 -0.99 5.57
N LEU A 11 8.07 -0.90 4.64
CA LEU A 11 8.57 0.38 4.12
C LEU A 11 7.49 1.19 3.40
N VAL A 12 6.64 0.53 2.60
CA VAL A 12 5.49 1.17 1.94
C VAL A 12 4.48 1.66 2.96
N GLY A 13 4.15 0.87 3.98
CA GLY A 13 3.24 1.27 5.05
C GLY A 13 3.77 2.47 5.85
N THR A 14 5.06 2.49 6.17
CA THR A 14 5.69 3.62 6.86
C THR A 14 5.70 4.87 5.99
N SER A 15 6.12 4.78 4.73
CA SER A 15 6.13 5.92 3.81
C SER A 15 4.73 6.46 3.54
N PHE A 16 3.74 5.58 3.38
CA PHE A 16 2.33 5.95 3.26
C PHE A 16 1.83 6.69 4.52
N GLY A 17 2.09 6.13 5.71
CA GLY A 17 1.71 6.75 6.98
C GLY A 17 2.35 8.13 7.17
N LEU A 18 3.62 8.29 6.81
CA LEU A 18 4.31 9.59 6.83
C LEU A 18 3.69 10.58 5.83
N ALA A 19 3.44 10.15 4.59
CA ALA A 19 2.81 10.99 3.58
C ALA A 19 1.43 11.46 4.01
N VAL A 20 0.59 10.57 4.52
CA VAL A 20 -0.75 10.91 5.03
C VAL A 20 -0.67 11.81 6.27
N SER A 21 0.25 11.55 7.19
CA SER A 21 0.44 12.38 8.39
C SER A 21 0.85 13.81 8.04
N SER A 22 1.63 14.00 6.96
CA SER A 22 2.01 15.34 6.48
C SER A 22 0.83 16.20 6.00
N LEU A 23 -0.31 15.56 5.67
CA LEU A 23 -1.55 16.23 5.29
C LEU A 23 -2.44 16.57 6.49
N ALA A 24 -2.17 15.99 7.66
CA ALA A 24 -2.95 16.23 8.88
C ALA A 24 -2.59 17.59 9.49
N LYS A 25 -3.61 18.35 9.90
CA LYS A 25 -3.43 19.63 10.60
C LYS A 25 -3.46 19.48 12.11
N THR A 26 -3.96 18.35 12.62
CA THR A 26 -4.06 18.03 14.05
C THR A 26 -3.78 16.56 14.31
N GLU A 27 -3.40 16.21 15.54
CA GLU A 27 -3.16 14.83 15.96
C GLU A 27 -4.41 13.96 15.78
N LEU A 28 -5.59 14.48 16.14
CA LEU A 28 -6.84 13.75 15.98
C LEU A 28 -7.16 13.47 14.50
N GLN A 29 -6.83 14.40 13.58
CA GLN A 29 -6.97 14.15 12.14
C GLN A 29 -6.04 13.03 11.66
N ALA A 30 -4.80 12.99 12.14
CA ALA A 30 -3.88 11.90 11.81
C ALA A 30 -4.41 10.54 12.28
N VAL A 31 -4.96 10.49 13.50
CA VAL A 31 -5.62 9.28 14.03
C VAL A 31 -6.86 8.88 13.22
N GLN A 32 -7.63 9.85 12.72
CA GLN A 32 -8.81 9.58 11.87
C GLN A 32 -8.45 9.22 10.42
N PHE A 33 -7.30 9.66 9.92
CA PHE A 33 -6.83 9.27 8.59
C PHE A 33 -6.42 7.79 8.52
N MET A 34 -5.94 7.21 9.63
CA MET A 34 -5.65 5.77 9.68
C MET A 34 -6.86 4.91 9.25
N PRO A 35 -8.03 4.96 9.92
CA PRO A 35 -9.17 4.16 9.52
C PRO A 35 -9.68 4.55 8.13
N LEU A 36 -9.70 5.84 7.79
CA LEU A 36 -10.14 6.29 6.47
C LEU A 36 -9.31 5.67 5.33
N THR A 37 -8.00 5.55 5.54
CA THR A 37 -7.09 5.00 4.54
C THR A 37 -6.99 3.49 4.62
N MET A 38 -6.86 2.89 5.80
CA MET A 38 -6.68 1.45 6.02
C MET A 38 -7.93 0.62 5.75
N PHE A 39 -9.11 1.05 6.20
CA PHE A 39 -10.32 0.23 6.05
C PHE A 39 -10.66 -0.10 4.59
N PRO A 40 -10.67 0.87 3.65
CA PRO A 40 -10.92 0.56 2.24
C PRO A 40 -9.95 -0.49 1.69
N GLN A 41 -8.67 -0.42 2.06
CA GLN A 41 -7.65 -1.37 1.59
C GLN A 41 -7.84 -2.73 2.22
N LEU A 42 -8.11 -2.83 3.53
CA LEU A 42 -8.37 -4.12 4.17
C LEU A 42 -9.56 -4.85 3.53
N LEU A 43 -10.61 -4.12 3.17
CA LEU A 43 -11.80 -4.67 2.51
C LEU A 43 -11.51 -5.08 1.05
N LEU A 44 -10.79 -4.24 0.31
CA LEU A 44 -10.63 -4.37 -1.14
C LEU A 44 -9.34 -5.04 -1.60
N ALA A 45 -8.36 -5.28 -0.73
CA ALA A 45 -7.05 -5.85 -1.08
C ALA A 45 -7.09 -7.34 -1.42
N GLY A 46 -8.26 -7.99 -1.35
CA GLY A 46 -8.36 -9.41 -1.63
C GLY A 46 -8.21 -10.33 -0.42
N LEU A 47 -8.16 -9.77 0.80
CA LEU A 47 -8.07 -10.54 2.05
C LEU A 47 -9.39 -11.25 2.40
N ILE A 48 -10.51 -10.52 2.31
CA ILE A 48 -11.84 -11.04 2.65
C ILE A 48 -12.53 -11.64 1.42
N THR A 49 -12.56 -10.89 0.31
CA THR A 49 -13.17 -11.31 -0.95
C THR A 49 -12.12 -11.25 -2.05
N PRO A 50 -11.93 -12.31 -2.87
CA PRO A 50 -11.00 -12.26 -3.99
C PRO A 50 -11.27 -11.06 -4.91
N ARG A 51 -10.21 -10.35 -5.32
CA ARG A 51 -10.31 -9.11 -6.12
C ARG A 51 -11.04 -9.31 -7.45
N GLU A 52 -10.96 -10.50 -8.02
CA GLU A 52 -11.64 -10.90 -9.25
C GLU A 52 -13.18 -10.95 -9.10
N MET A 53 -13.67 -11.14 -7.88
CA MET A 53 -15.11 -11.18 -7.57
C MET A 53 -15.67 -9.81 -7.20
N LEU A 54 -14.83 -8.77 -7.09
CA LEU A 54 -15.31 -7.42 -6.82
C LEU A 54 -16.06 -6.88 -8.05
N PRO A 55 -17.17 -6.14 -7.85
CA PRO A 55 -17.77 -5.32 -8.89
C PRO A 55 -16.72 -4.41 -9.56
N SER A 56 -16.89 -4.12 -10.85
CA SER A 56 -15.91 -3.40 -11.67
C SER A 56 -15.38 -2.11 -11.03
N LEU A 57 -16.26 -1.29 -10.44
CA LEU A 57 -15.87 -0.06 -9.76
C LEU A 57 -14.96 -0.31 -8.55
N LEU A 58 -15.31 -1.28 -7.71
CA LEU A 58 -14.55 -1.63 -6.52
C LEU A 58 -13.21 -2.28 -6.87
N ARG A 59 -13.18 -3.07 -7.95
CA ARG A 59 -11.95 -3.62 -8.51
C ARG A 59 -11.01 -2.52 -8.99
N TYR A 60 -11.54 -1.52 -9.70
CA TYR A 60 -10.75 -0.37 -10.14
C TYR A 60 -10.17 0.39 -8.94
N ILE A 61 -10.97 0.66 -7.90
CA ILE A 61 -10.47 1.30 -6.67
C ILE A 61 -9.37 0.44 -6.03
N SER A 62 -9.56 -0.88 -5.96
CA SER A 62 -8.58 -1.82 -5.42
C SER A 62 -7.23 -1.77 -6.15
N ASP A 63 -7.21 -1.50 -7.46
CA ASP A 63 -5.97 -1.34 -8.24
C ASP A 63 -5.15 -0.11 -7.83
N PHE A 64 -5.74 0.87 -7.14
CA PHE A 64 -5.01 2.03 -6.59
C PHE A 64 -4.58 1.85 -5.14
N LEU A 65 -4.75 0.65 -4.56
CA LEU A 65 -4.42 0.38 -3.17
C LEU A 65 -3.13 -0.45 -3.09
N PRO A 66 -2.06 0.03 -2.44
CA PRO A 66 -0.79 -0.68 -2.39
C PRO A 66 -0.92 -2.04 -1.68
N LEU A 67 -1.79 -2.14 -0.68
CA LEU A 67 -2.03 -3.38 0.07
C LEU A 67 -2.53 -4.52 -0.85
N SER A 68 -3.25 -4.23 -1.92
CA SER A 68 -3.71 -5.22 -2.90
C SER A 68 -2.54 -6.00 -3.49
N TYR A 69 -1.47 -5.29 -3.89
CA TYR A 69 -0.29 -5.89 -4.50
C TYR A 69 0.55 -6.68 -3.48
N ALA A 70 0.60 -6.24 -2.22
CA ALA A 70 1.24 -7.01 -1.16
C ALA A 70 0.52 -8.34 -0.91
N VAL A 71 -0.82 -8.33 -0.87
CA VAL A 71 -1.65 -9.54 -0.72
C VAL A 71 -1.48 -10.48 -1.91
N ASP A 72 -1.47 -9.94 -3.14
CA ASP A 72 -1.27 -10.73 -4.36
C ASP A 72 0.12 -11.39 -4.36
N ALA A 73 1.18 -10.65 -3.97
CA ALA A 73 2.52 -11.21 -3.84
C ALA A 73 2.62 -12.32 -2.78
N VAL A 74 1.96 -12.15 -1.62
CA VAL A 74 1.92 -13.19 -0.58
C VAL A 74 1.21 -14.44 -1.09
N LYS A 75 0.06 -14.29 -1.75
CA LYS A 75 -0.69 -15.43 -2.33
C LYS A 75 0.15 -16.19 -3.35
N GLU A 76 0.89 -15.47 -4.19
CA GLU A 76 1.77 -16.07 -5.18
C GLU A 76 2.92 -16.83 -4.51
N ALA A 77 3.57 -16.23 -3.51
CA ALA A 77 4.64 -16.85 -2.73
C ALA A 77 4.18 -18.05 -1.87
N MET A 78 2.89 -18.16 -1.59
CA MET A 78 2.30 -19.33 -0.93
C MET A 78 2.00 -20.48 -1.90
N ARG A 79 1.81 -20.17 -3.19
CA ARG A 79 1.46 -21.15 -4.23
C ARG A 79 2.68 -21.70 -4.95
N TYR A 80 3.71 -20.88 -5.12
CA TYR A 80 4.90 -21.21 -5.89
C TYR A 80 6.16 -20.98 -5.05
N THR A 81 7.11 -21.91 -5.19
CA THR A 81 8.43 -21.80 -4.56
C THR A 81 9.37 -20.87 -5.35
N ASP A 82 9.15 -20.78 -6.66
CA ASP A 82 9.94 -19.95 -7.57
C ASP A 82 9.39 -18.53 -7.67
N MET A 83 10.26 -17.59 -8.03
CA MET A 83 9.86 -16.21 -8.30
C MET A 83 9.16 -16.14 -9.66
N THR A 84 7.83 -16.09 -9.64
CA THR A 84 7.01 -15.93 -10.85
C THR A 84 6.98 -14.47 -11.33
N ASP A 85 6.62 -14.27 -12.59
CA ASP A 85 6.44 -12.92 -13.17
C ASP A 85 5.37 -12.11 -12.41
N ASN A 86 4.31 -12.78 -11.93
CA ASN A 86 3.28 -12.14 -11.11
C ASN A 86 3.83 -11.63 -9.78
N TYR A 87 4.66 -12.45 -9.11
CA TYR A 87 5.32 -12.04 -7.88
C TYR A 87 6.21 -10.81 -8.13
N LEU A 88 7.02 -10.83 -9.20
CA LEU A 88 7.91 -9.72 -9.55
C LEU A 88 7.14 -8.44 -9.89
N ASN A 89 6.06 -8.56 -10.66
CA ASN A 89 5.18 -7.43 -11.00
C ASN A 89 4.55 -6.81 -9.75
N SER A 90 4.02 -7.63 -8.83
CA SER A 90 3.46 -7.13 -7.57
C SER A 90 4.51 -6.41 -6.72
N ILE A 91 5.74 -6.94 -6.64
CA ILE A 91 6.85 -6.30 -5.92
C ILE A 91 7.25 -4.97 -6.57
N LEU A 92 7.30 -4.91 -7.90
CA LEU A 92 7.65 -3.70 -8.64
C LEU A 92 6.60 -2.61 -8.43
N ILE A 93 5.32 -2.94 -8.56
CA ILE A 93 4.22 -2.00 -8.34
C ILE A 93 4.19 -1.51 -6.89
N LEU A 94 4.34 -2.42 -5.93
CA LEU A 94 4.38 -2.07 -4.51
C LEU A 94 5.55 -1.13 -4.19
N SER A 95 6.73 -1.38 -4.77
CA SER A 95 7.90 -0.51 -4.62
C SER A 95 7.68 0.86 -5.26
N ALA A 96 7.01 0.92 -6.42
CA ALA A 96 6.66 2.18 -7.07
C ALA A 96 5.71 3.03 -6.21
N PHE A 97 4.75 2.40 -5.52
CA PHE A 97 3.92 3.08 -4.52
C PHE A 97 4.75 3.63 -3.35
N GLY A 98 5.68 2.84 -2.80
CA GLY A 98 6.56 3.32 -1.74
C GLY A 98 7.36 4.55 -2.13
N ILE A 99 7.95 4.54 -3.33
CA ILE A 99 8.70 5.67 -3.88
C ILE A 99 7.78 6.88 -4.07
N SER A 100 6.57 6.69 -4.61
CA SER A 100 5.63 7.80 -4.82
C SER A 100 5.17 8.42 -3.50
N PHE A 101 4.96 7.62 -2.45
CA PHE A 101 4.64 8.13 -1.11
C PHE A 101 5.79 8.89 -0.48
N LEU A 102 7.04 8.43 -0.64
CA LEU A 102 8.21 9.16 -0.17
C LEU A 102 8.36 10.52 -0.88
N ILE A 103 8.19 10.54 -2.20
CA ILE A 103 8.21 11.78 -3.00
C ILE A 103 7.09 12.71 -2.51
N ALA A 104 5.86 12.21 -2.43
CA ALA A 104 4.71 13.00 -1.96
C ALA A 104 4.98 13.57 -0.56
N GLY A 105 5.35 12.74 0.41
CA GLY A 105 5.65 13.17 1.78
C GLY A 105 6.78 14.20 1.84
N SER A 106 7.85 14.01 1.06
CA SER A 106 8.97 14.96 1.01
C SER A 106 8.57 16.33 0.46
N LEU A 107 7.64 16.38 -0.50
CA LEU A 107 7.17 17.62 -1.11
C LEU A 107 6.21 18.39 -0.18
N THR A 108 5.45 17.66 0.65
CA THR A 108 4.54 18.30 1.62
C THR A 108 5.27 18.83 2.85
N LEU A 109 6.49 18.37 3.15
CA LEU A 109 7.30 18.90 4.24
C LEU A 109 7.67 20.36 3.94
N LYS A 110 7.02 21.29 4.64
CA LYS A 110 7.43 22.70 4.65
C LYS A 110 8.85 22.80 5.21
N ARG A 111 9.75 23.38 4.41
CA ARG A 111 11.09 23.77 4.85
C ARG A 111 10.94 24.90 5.87
N GLU A 112 10.98 24.57 7.15
CA GLU A 112 11.24 25.54 8.22
C GLU A 112 12.76 25.81 8.20
N THR A 113 13.20 26.70 7.30
CA THR A 113 14.54 27.26 7.37
C THR A 113 14.53 28.48 8.29
N PRO A 114 15.47 28.58 9.26
CA PRO A 114 15.63 29.76 10.10
C PRO A 114 16.05 31.01 9.31
#